data_AF-A0A2D7C7L2-F1
#
_entry.id   AF-A0A2D7C7L2-F1
#
_cell.length_a   1.000
_cell.length_b   1.000
_cell.length_c   1.000
_cell.angle_alpha   90.00
_cell.angle_beta   90.00
_cell.angle_gamma   90.00
#
_symmetry.space_group_name_H-M   'P 1'
#
loop_
_entity.id
_entity.type
_entity.pdbx_description
1 polymer ?
#
loop_
_entity_poly.entity_id
_entity_poly.type
_entity_poly.pdbx_seq_one_letter_code
_entity_poly.pdbx_strand_id
1 'polypeptide(L)'
;MGIIHTVLMMGTLALTYEYYDNLAYEIPSWVHTFVYFGVIGVSVVWALGHALFGAAMGIAAGGVMDGIRMGLILGVGMSIGRVWPYVLTFSVGAFACHAQTWVVVASALAGFICLGVNTMVKFFWSGTSSGV
;
A
#
# COMPACT_ATOMS: atom_id res chain seq x y z
N MET A 1 -3.43 0.44 -13.95
CA MET A 1 -3.10 -0.62 -12.97
C MET A 1 -2.53 -1.78 -13.75
N GLY A 2 -1.34 -2.29 -13.42
CA GLY A 2 -0.70 -3.40 -14.13
C GLY A 2 -1.17 -4.79 -13.65
N ILE A 3 -0.87 -5.84 -14.42
CA ILE A 3 -1.26 -7.24 -14.16
C ILE A 3 -0.91 -7.70 -12.73
N ILE A 4 0.24 -7.28 -12.21
CA ILE A 4 0.71 -7.62 -10.86
C ILE A 4 -0.28 -7.15 -9.78
N HIS A 5 -0.82 -5.93 -9.91
CA HIS A 5 -1.78 -5.40 -8.95
C HIS A 5 -3.09 -6.19 -8.97
N THR A 6 -3.55 -6.61 -10.16
CA THR A 6 -4.75 -7.44 -10.29
C THR A 6 -4.57 -8.80 -9.62
N VAL A 7 -3.42 -9.46 -9.83
CA VAL A 7 -3.09 -10.74 -9.17
C VAL A 7 -3.04 -10.58 -7.66
N LEU A 8 -2.41 -9.53 -7.15
CA LEU A 8 -2.35 -9.24 -5.71
C LEU A 8 -3.73 -8.91 -5.13
N MET A 9 -4.58 -8.17 -5.85
CA MET A 9 -5.96 -7.91 -5.42
C MET A 9 -6.78 -9.21 -5.37
N MET A 10 -6.68 -10.07 -6.37
CA MET A 10 -7.34 -11.39 -6.35
C MET A 10 -6.85 -12.26 -5.19
N GLY A 11 -5.53 -12.28 -4.94
CA GLY A 11 -4.96 -12.99 -3.79
C GLY A 11 -5.47 -12.45 -2.47
N THR A 12 -5.48 -11.12 -2.27
CA THR A 12 -6.04 -10.48 -1.08
C THR A 12 -7.51 -10.81 -0.90
N LEU A 13 -8.30 -10.83 -1.98
CA LEU A 13 -9.71 -11.22 -1.93
C LEU A 13 -9.85 -12.67 -1.46
N ALA A 14 -9.11 -13.61 -2.07
CA ALA A 14 -9.15 -15.03 -1.73
C ALA A 14 -8.79 -15.27 -0.26
N LEU A 15 -7.72 -14.63 0.24
CA LEU A 15 -7.32 -14.71 1.66
C LEU A 15 -8.38 -14.13 2.60
N THR A 16 -9.14 -13.11 2.16
CA THR A 16 -10.25 -12.57 2.94
C THR A 16 -11.37 -13.59 3.09
N TYR A 17 -11.71 -14.31 2.01
CA TYR A 17 -12.71 -15.39 2.06
C TYR A 17 -12.25 -16.56 2.92
N GLU A 18 -10.99 -16.96 2.83
CA GLU A 18 -10.42 -18.00 3.69
C GLU A 18 -10.55 -17.63 5.17
N TYR A 19 -10.27 -16.37 5.52
CA TYR A 19 -10.31 -15.91 6.90
C TYR A 19 -11.73 -15.81 7.48
N TYR A 20 -12.73 -15.38 6.69
CA TYR A 20 -14.08 -15.12 7.20
C TYR A 20 -15.11 -16.21 6.87
N ASP A 21 -14.98 -16.90 5.74
CA ASP A 21 -16.02 -17.80 5.22
C ASP A 21 -15.64 -19.29 5.34
N ASN A 22 -14.51 -19.60 6.00
CA ASN A 22 -13.99 -20.97 6.19
C ASN A 22 -14.11 -21.82 4.93
N LEU A 23 -13.44 -21.38 3.86
CA LEU A 23 -13.41 -22.09 2.58
C LEU A 23 -13.09 -23.57 2.80
N ALA A 24 -13.87 -24.46 2.17
CA ALA A 24 -13.60 -25.91 2.17
C ALA A 24 -12.28 -26.28 1.45
N TYR A 25 -11.68 -25.32 0.76
CA TYR A 25 -10.41 -25.44 0.07
C TYR A 25 -9.38 -24.56 0.77
N GLU A 26 -8.29 -25.17 1.24
CA GLU A 26 -7.15 -24.46 1.81
C GLU A 26 -6.36 -23.76 0.69
N ILE A 27 -6.13 -22.47 0.85
CA ILE A 27 -5.32 -21.72 -0.11
C ILE A 27 -3.85 -22.15 0.05
N PRO A 28 -3.13 -22.43 -1.06
CA PRO A 28 -1.73 -22.83 -0.96
C PRO A 28 -0.87 -21.78 -0.25
N SER A 29 0.00 -22.20 0.68
CA SER A 29 0.85 -21.31 1.50
C SER A 29 1.75 -20.34 0.72
N TRP A 30 2.10 -20.69 -0.52
CA TRP A 30 2.88 -19.81 -1.40
C TRP A 30 2.09 -18.56 -1.82
N VAL A 31 0.76 -18.63 -1.88
CA VAL A 31 -0.13 -17.49 -2.19
C VAL A 31 -0.10 -16.49 -1.03
N HIS A 32 -0.18 -16.97 0.22
CA HIS A 32 -0.05 -16.11 1.41
C HIS A 32 1.28 -15.35 1.38
N THR A 33 2.37 -16.09 1.14
CA THR A 33 3.72 -15.53 1.04
C THR A 33 3.78 -14.46 -0.05
N PHE A 34 3.26 -14.76 -1.24
CA PHE A 34 3.27 -13.83 -2.36
C PHE A 34 2.48 -12.55 -2.09
N VAL A 35 1.29 -12.66 -1.49
CA VAL A 35 0.46 -11.50 -1.14
C VAL A 35 1.12 -10.67 -0.04
N TYR A 36 1.66 -11.29 1.01
CA TYR A 36 2.34 -10.56 2.08
C TYR A 36 3.62 -9.85 1.59
N PHE A 37 4.46 -10.53 0.81
CA PHE A 37 5.64 -9.90 0.21
C PHE A 37 5.27 -8.83 -0.82
N GLY A 38 4.24 -9.05 -1.63
CA GLY A 38 3.79 -8.12 -2.65
C GLY A 38 3.15 -6.85 -2.08
N VAL A 39 2.40 -6.96 -0.98
CA VAL A 39 1.71 -5.83 -0.35
C VAL A 39 2.62 -5.11 0.66
N ILE A 40 3.26 -5.84 1.58
CA ILE A 40 4.10 -5.26 2.65
C ILE A 40 5.54 -5.08 2.17
N GLY A 41 6.12 -6.10 1.54
CA GLY A 41 7.53 -6.07 1.11
C GLY A 41 7.82 -4.94 0.13
N VAL A 42 6.95 -4.74 -0.88
CA VAL A 42 7.10 -3.65 -1.84
C VAL A 42 7.00 -2.28 -1.17
N SER A 43 6.14 -2.14 -0.16
CA SER A 43 5.97 -0.91 0.63
C SER A 43 7.22 -0.59 1.45
N VAL A 44 7.83 -1.59 2.09
CA VAL A 44 9.08 -1.42 2.85
C VAL A 44 10.24 -1.05 1.92
N VAL A 45 10.38 -1.74 0.78
CA VAL A 45 11.44 -1.45 -0.19
C VAL A 45 11.30 -0.04 -0.75
N TRP A 46 10.08 0.42 -1.03
CA TRP A 46 9.85 1.79 -1.51
C TRP A 46 10.18 2.86 -0.48
N ALA A 47 9.80 2.64 0.79
CA ALA A 47 10.14 3.54 1.89
C ALA A 47 11.67 3.63 2.09
N LEU A 48 12.37 2.49 2.09
CA LEU A 48 13.83 2.45 2.21
C LEU A 48 14.52 3.11 1.01
N GLY A 49 14.05 2.86 -0.21
CA GLY A 49 14.58 3.50 -1.42
C GLY A 49 14.50 5.02 -1.32
N HIS A 50 13.34 5.57 -0.95
CA HIS A 50 13.17 7.01 -0.81
C HIS A 50 13.95 7.60 0.37
N ALA A 51 14.13 6.86 1.46
CA ALA A 51 15.01 7.26 2.56
C ALA A 51 16.47 7.38 2.10
N LEU A 52 16.98 6.40 1.35
CA LEU A 52 18.36 6.38 0.84
C LEU A 52 18.60 7.48 -0.20
N PHE A 53 17.66 7.67 -1.14
CA PHE A 53 17.75 8.76 -2.12
C PHE A 53 17.58 10.14 -1.48
N GLY A 54 16.70 10.27 -0.48
CA GLY A 54 16.57 11.48 0.32
C GLY A 54 17.84 11.80 1.12
N ALA A 55 18.49 10.79 1.69
CA ALA A 55 19.78 10.92 2.34
C ALA A 55 20.86 11.44 1.36
N ALA A 56 20.94 10.85 0.16
CA ALA A 56 21.89 11.26 -0.86
C ALA A 56 21.71 12.73 -1.30
N MET A 57 20.46 13.17 -1.49
CA MET A 57 20.14 14.56 -1.79
C MET A 57 20.44 15.49 -0.62
N GLY A 58 20.17 15.06 0.62
CA GLY A 58 20.51 15.79 1.84
C GLY A 58 22.01 16.00 2.01
N ILE A 59 22.83 14.99 1.67
CA ILE A 59 24.30 15.11 1.63
C ILE A 59 24.72 16.17 0.60
N ALA A 60 24.15 16.16 -0.60
CA ALA A 60 24.46 17.13 -1.64
C ALA A 60 24.05 18.57 -1.26
N ALA A 61 23.01 18.75 -0.45
CA ALA A 61 22.50 20.05 0.00
C ALA A 61 23.10 20.55 1.34
N GLY A 62 24.01 19.79 1.97
CA GLY A 62 24.63 20.17 3.25
C GLY A 62 23.81 19.88 4.51
N GLY A 63 22.72 19.10 4.39
CA GLY A 63 21.78 18.77 5.47
C GLY A 63 21.27 17.33 5.39
N VAL A 64 22.11 16.36 5.78
CA VAL A 64 21.82 14.92 5.66
C VAL A 64 20.55 14.51 6.43
N MET A 65 20.39 15.01 7.65
CA MET A 65 19.26 14.66 8.52
C MET A 65 17.92 15.13 7.96
N ASP A 66 17.90 16.32 7.36
CA ASP A 66 16.69 16.88 6.74
C ASP A 66 16.35 16.15 5.44
N GLY A 67 17.36 15.76 4.66
CA GLY A 67 17.19 14.89 3.49
C GLY A 67 16.63 13.51 3.84
N ILE A 68 17.14 12.87 4.91
CA ILE A 68 16.62 11.59 5.40
C ILE A 68 15.17 11.73 5.86
N ARG A 69 14.85 12.76 6.64
CA ARG A 69 13.48 13.01 7.14
C ARG A 69 12.50 13.20 5.99
N MET A 70 12.84 14.05 5.02
CA MET A 70 12.01 14.28 3.84
C MET A 70 11.88 13.02 2.98
N GLY A 71 12.98 12.29 2.76
CA GLY A 71 12.99 11.01 2.04
C GLY A 71 12.11 9.95 2.70
N LEU A 72 12.15 9.83 4.02
CA LEU A 72 11.29 8.92 4.77
C LEU A 72 9.82 9.33 4.70
N ILE A 73 9.48 10.61 4.87
CA ILE A 73 8.10 11.09 4.80
C ILE A 73 7.50 10.81 3.41
N LEU A 74 8.25 11.13 2.35
CA LEU A 74 7.84 10.87 0.97
C LEU A 74 7.76 9.37 0.68
N GLY A 75 8.74 8.60 1.13
CA GLY A 75 8.80 7.14 0.96
C GLY A 75 7.64 6.43 1.63
N VAL A 76 7.36 6.77 2.88
CA VAL A 76 6.24 6.22 3.64
C VAL A 76 4.92 6.68 3.04
N GLY A 77 4.78 7.95 2.67
CA GLY A 77 3.58 8.48 2.02
C GLY A 77 3.26 7.78 0.70
N MET A 78 4.26 7.58 -0.18
CA MET A 78 4.11 6.83 -1.43
C MET A 78 3.76 5.37 -1.18
N SER A 79 4.36 4.75 -0.16
CA SER A 79 4.14 3.34 0.17
C SER A 79 2.73 3.11 0.69
N ILE A 80 2.30 3.88 1.69
CA ILE A 80 0.93 3.86 2.24
C ILE A 80 -0.08 4.17 1.13
N GLY A 81 0.21 5.18 0.31
CA GLY A 81 -0.61 5.55 -0.83
C GLY A 81 -0.88 4.36 -1.74
N ARG A 82 0.11 3.50 -2.01
CA ARG A 82 -0.05 2.36 -2.94
C ARG A 82 -0.81 1.17 -2.38
N VAL A 83 -1.06 1.09 -1.07
CA VAL A 83 -1.77 -0.04 -0.44
C VAL A 83 -3.30 0.06 -0.64
N TRP A 84 -3.80 1.23 -1.03
CA TRP A 84 -5.24 1.51 -1.16
C TRP A 84 -6.08 0.47 -1.92
N PRO A 85 -5.65 -0.11 -3.08
CA PRO A 85 -6.52 -1.01 -3.80
C PRO A 85 -6.67 -2.35 -3.07
N TYR A 86 -5.66 -2.77 -2.31
CA TYR A 86 -5.69 -4.02 -1.56
C TYR A 86 -6.57 -3.89 -0.32
N VAL A 87 -6.49 -2.76 0.39
CA VAL A 87 -7.32 -2.50 1.57
C VAL A 87 -8.80 -2.40 1.18
N LEU A 88 -9.12 -1.74 0.07
CA LEU A 88 -10.50 -1.72 -0.44
C LEU A 88 -10.95 -3.10 -0.92
N THR A 89 -10.07 -3.90 -1.53
CA THR A 89 -10.40 -5.27 -1.93
C THR A 89 -10.69 -6.15 -0.72
N PHE A 90 -9.92 -6.01 0.36
CA PHE A 90 -10.20 -6.67 1.63
C PHE A 90 -11.56 -6.24 2.19
N SER A 91 -11.88 -4.94 2.17
CA SER A 91 -13.18 -4.44 2.64
C SER A 91 -14.36 -5.04 1.87
N VAL A 92 -14.24 -5.14 0.54
CA VAL A 92 -15.23 -5.81 -0.32
C VAL A 92 -15.36 -7.29 0.02
N GLY A 93 -14.25 -8.00 0.22
CA GLY A 93 -14.25 -9.40 0.65
C GLY A 93 -14.93 -9.58 2.00
N ALA A 94 -14.59 -8.74 2.98
CA ALA A 94 -15.18 -8.77 4.32
C ALA A 94 -16.68 -8.49 4.28
N PHE A 95 -17.13 -7.56 3.43
CA PHE A 95 -18.55 -7.30 3.21
C PHE A 95 -19.26 -8.52 2.61
N ALA A 96 -18.66 -9.16 1.60
CA ALA A 96 -19.23 -10.32 0.94
C ALA A 96 -19.32 -11.56 1.86
N CYS A 97 -18.37 -11.71 2.78
CA CYS A 97 -18.36 -12.80 3.78
C CYS A 97 -19.22 -12.48 5.02
N HIS A 98 -20.00 -11.40 5.01
CA HIS A 98 -20.81 -10.95 6.16
C HIS A 98 -20.00 -10.80 7.46
N ALA A 99 -18.75 -10.34 7.35
CA ALA A 99 -17.92 -10.05 8.51
C ALA A 99 -18.55 -8.96 9.40
N GLN A 100 -18.03 -8.83 10.62
CA GLN A 100 -18.51 -7.83 11.58
C GLN A 100 -18.49 -6.42 10.95
N THR A 101 -19.60 -5.68 11.07
CA THR A 101 -19.79 -4.38 10.41
C THR A 101 -18.65 -3.40 10.66
N TRP A 102 -18.09 -3.38 11.87
CA TRP A 102 -16.99 -2.49 12.20
C TRP A 102 -15.72 -2.81 11.40
N VAL A 103 -15.45 -4.07 11.06
CA VAL A 103 -14.30 -4.46 10.21
C VAL A 103 -14.47 -3.90 8.81
N VAL A 104 -15.66 -4.06 8.23
CA VAL A 104 -15.97 -3.57 6.89
C VAL A 104 -15.82 -2.06 6.82
N VAL A 105 -16.40 -1.34 7.79
CA VAL A 105 -16.33 0.13 7.86
C VAL A 105 -14.90 0.61 8.12
N ALA A 106 -14.19 0.02 9.08
CA ALA A 106 -12.81 0.42 9.40
C ALA A 106 -11.85 0.17 8.23
N SER A 107 -11.98 -0.98 7.55
CA SER A 107 -11.17 -1.28 6.36
C SER A 107 -11.52 -0.38 5.18
N ALA A 108 -12.80 -0.08 4.93
CA ALA A 108 -13.21 0.87 3.90
C ALA A 108 -12.62 2.26 4.15
N LEU A 109 -12.75 2.77 5.38
CA LEU A 109 -12.19 4.06 5.80
C LEU A 109 -10.66 4.09 5.62
N ALA A 110 -9.95 3.04 6.08
CA ALA A 110 -8.52 2.93 5.89
C ALA A 110 -8.13 2.94 4.40
N GLY A 111 -8.90 2.23 3.55
CA GLY A 111 -8.69 2.22 2.11
C GLY A 111 -8.87 3.60 1.47
N PHE A 112 -9.89 4.36 1.89
CA PHE A 112 -10.09 5.74 1.42
C PHE A 112 -9.01 6.70 1.92
N ILE A 113 -8.52 6.53 3.15
CA ILE A 113 -7.37 7.30 3.66
C ILE A 113 -6.12 7.02 2.80
N CYS A 114 -5.81 5.75 2.54
CA CYS A 114 -4.70 5.39 1.66
C CYS A 114 -4.86 5.97 0.25
N LEU A 115 -6.08 5.95 -0.30
CA LEU A 115 -6.38 6.56 -1.60
C LEU A 115 -6.20 8.08 -1.56
N GLY A 116 -6.62 8.74 -0.49
CA GLY A 116 -6.40 10.17 -0.26
C GLY A 116 -4.91 10.51 -0.27
N VAL A 117 -4.10 9.77 0.50
CA VAL A 117 -2.63 9.91 0.53
C VAL A 117 -2.04 9.72 -0.86
N ASN A 118 -2.43 8.67 -1.60
CA ASN A 118 -1.98 8.44 -2.97
C ASN A 118 -2.30 9.61 -3.91
N THR A 119 -3.48 10.18 -3.77
CA THR A 119 -3.94 11.31 -4.60
C THR A 119 -3.15 12.58 -4.27
N MET A 120 -2.94 12.88 -2.99
CA MET A 120 -2.10 14.00 -2.56
C MET A 120 -0.66 13.86 -3.07
N VAL A 121 -0.06 12.68 -2.91
CA VAL A 121 1.31 12.41 -3.36
C VAL A 121 1.43 12.56 -4.88
N LYS A 122 0.47 12.02 -5.65
CA LYS A 122 0.44 12.20 -7.11
C LYS A 122 0.28 13.65 -7.51
N PHE A 123 -0.56 14.40 -6.80
CA PHE A 123 -0.76 15.83 -7.04
C PHE A 123 0.55 16.61 -6.84
N PHE A 124 1.23 16.42 -5.70
CA PHE A 124 2.53 17.04 -5.44
C PHE A 124 3.59 16.68 -6.48
N TRP A 125 3.63 15.41 -6.91
CA TRP A 125 4.56 14.95 -7.94
C TRP A 125 4.25 15.54 -9.32
N SER A 126 2.97 15.60 -9.71
CA SER A 126 2.58 16.21 -10.97
C SER A 126 2.96 17.68 -11.04
N GLY A 127 2.73 18.44 -9.96
CA GLY A 127 3.06 19.86 -9.88
C GLY A 127 4.56 20.16 -9.91
N THR A 128 5.41 19.24 -9.45
CA THR A 128 6.88 19.38 -9.58
C THR A 128 7.40 18.95 -10.95
N SER A 129 6.77 17.98 -11.60
CA SER A 129 7.19 17.50 -12.94
C SER A 129 6.75 18.41 -14.09
N SER A 130 5.70 19.22 -13.91
CA SER A 130 5.15 20.10 -14.95
C SER A 130 5.80 21.49 -15.01
N GLY A 131 6.87 21.74 -14.26
CA GLY A 131 7.77 22.88 -14.44
C GLY A 131 7.09 24.22 -14.74
N VAL A 132 6.55 24.87 -13.70
CA VAL A 132 6.58 26.32 -13.60
C VAL A 132 7.71 26.69 -12.66
#